data_AF-A0A4S3JYM6-F1
#
_entry.id   AF-A0A4S3JYM6-F1
#
_cell.length_a   1.000
_cell.length_b   1.000
_cell.length_c   1.000
_cell.angle_alpha   90.00
_cell.angle_beta   90.00
_cell.angle_gamma   90.00
#
_symmetry.space_group_name_H-M   'P 1'
#
loop_
_entity.id
_entity.type
_entity.pdbx_description
1 polymer ?
#
loop_
_entity_poly.entity_id
_entity_poly.type
_entity_poly.pdbx_seq_one_letter_code
_entity_poly.pdbx_strand_id
1 'polypeptide(L)'
;MAIYLSMQRVRFSSPDGYEKFKVVFADVRNHLKKHPGFLHLTWWDHPDDPTWFNEVSFWSSKEALTSWHMDTYHKHAKEWAARGAIMEDIITNFELTSTRLLRVCPCCGNFNDRAFDLAREQQELATPCQKCGFHFPMLAETPNSTAVYQDAPGAVGSALER
;
A
#
# COMPACT_ATOMS: atom_id res chain seq x y z
N MET A 1 0.40 -17.32 -2.81
CA MET A 1 -0.60 -16.51 -2.09
C MET A 1 -0.91 -15.30 -2.96
N ALA A 2 -2.18 -14.92 -3.11
CA ALA A 2 -2.58 -13.75 -3.89
C ALA A 2 -2.65 -12.52 -2.98
N ILE A 3 -2.21 -11.36 -3.45
CA ILE A 3 -2.46 -10.08 -2.76
C ILE A 3 -3.68 -9.44 -3.42
N TYR A 4 -4.62 -8.99 -2.60
CA TYR A 4 -5.83 -8.33 -3.07
C TYR A 4 -5.61 -6.82 -3.11
N LEU A 5 -5.87 -6.21 -4.26
CA LEU A 5 -5.67 -4.79 -4.48
C LEU A 5 -7.02 -4.13 -4.68
N SER A 6 -7.20 -2.99 -4.01
CA SER A 6 -8.28 -2.06 -4.24
C SER A 6 -7.67 -0.77 -4.74
N MET A 7 -8.02 -0.39 -5.97
CA MET A 7 -7.70 0.92 -6.50
C MET A 7 -8.95 1.78 -6.42
N GLN A 8 -8.85 2.92 -5.74
CA GLN A 8 -9.88 3.93 -5.70
C GLN A 8 -9.43 5.16 -6.49
N ARG A 9 -10.39 5.82 -7.09
CA ARG A 9 -10.16 7.08 -7.76
C ARG A 9 -11.28 8.03 -7.40
N VAL A 10 -10.93 9.18 -6.84
CA VAL A 10 -11.91 10.12 -6.29
C VAL A 10 -11.73 11.54 -6.83
N ARG A 11 -12.85 12.24 -6.95
CA ARG A 11 -12.90 13.69 -7.16
C ARG A 11 -13.56 14.38 -5.97
N PHE A 12 -13.06 15.56 -5.63
CA PHE A 12 -13.64 16.42 -4.61
C PHE A 12 -14.42 17.58 -5.26
N SER A 13 -15.52 18.01 -4.64
CA SER A 13 -16.46 19.01 -5.12
C SER A 13 -15.91 20.43 -4.99
N SER A 14 -14.84 20.58 -4.20
CA SER A 14 -14.09 21.81 -4.02
C SER A 14 -12.67 21.52 -3.51
N PRO A 15 -11.72 22.45 -3.71
CA PRO A 15 -10.39 22.36 -3.10
C PRO A 15 -10.41 22.27 -1.58
N ASP A 16 -11.29 23.02 -0.92
CA ASP A 16 -11.50 22.98 0.55
C ASP A 16 -11.91 21.58 1.02
N GLY A 17 -12.72 20.87 0.23
CA GLY A 17 -13.10 19.49 0.49
C GLY A 17 -11.90 18.54 0.54
N TYR A 18 -10.92 18.73 -0.35
CA TYR A 18 -9.70 17.93 -0.34
C TYR A 18 -8.79 18.27 0.85
N GLU A 19 -8.64 19.54 1.20
CA GLU A 19 -7.88 19.96 2.39
C GLU A 19 -8.46 19.34 3.67
N LYS A 20 -9.79 19.35 3.81
CA LYS A 20 -10.51 18.68 4.90
C LYS A 20 -10.27 17.17 4.90
N PHE A 21 -10.32 16.53 3.73
CA PHE A 21 -10.04 15.10 3.60
C PHE A 21 -8.63 14.76 4.11
N LYS A 22 -7.59 15.53 3.74
CA LYS A 22 -6.21 15.25 4.17
C LYS A 22 -6.06 15.22 5.70
N VAL A 23 -6.79 16.05 6.44
CA VAL A 23 -6.78 16.06 7.91
C VAL A 23 -7.29 14.74 8.47
N VAL A 24 -8.43 14.26 7.99
CA VAL A 24 -9.00 12.97 8.43
C VAL A 24 -8.15 11.80 7.95
N PHE A 25 -7.67 11.86 6.71
CA PHE A 25 -6.86 10.80 6.13
C PHE A 25 -5.54 10.59 6.87
N ALA A 26 -4.94 11.65 7.41
CA ALA A 26 -3.74 11.56 8.24
C ALA A 26 -3.95 10.66 9.47
N ASP A 27 -5.12 10.72 10.12
CA ASP A 27 -5.43 9.86 11.25
C ASP A 27 -5.91 8.46 10.82
N VAL A 28 -6.64 8.36 9.70
CA VAL A 28 -7.00 7.07 9.10
C VAL A 28 -5.77 6.19 8.90
N ARG A 29 -4.62 6.77 8.50
CA ARG A 29 -3.35 6.02 8.35
C ARG A 29 -2.90 5.36 9.66
N ASN A 30 -3.12 5.99 10.81
CA ASN A 30 -2.77 5.41 12.12
C ASN A 30 -3.64 4.21 12.50
N HIS A 31 -4.90 4.23 12.09
CA HIS A 31 -5.84 3.13 12.29
C HIS A 31 -5.60 2.00 11.28
N LEU A 32 -5.37 2.37 10.03
CA LEU A 32 -5.12 1.44 8.92
C LEU A 32 -3.86 0.60 9.15
N LYS A 33 -2.75 1.21 9.62
CA LYS A 33 -1.51 0.51 10.03
C LYS A 33 -1.71 -0.52 11.16
N LYS A 34 -2.86 -0.53 11.82
CA LYS A 34 -3.17 -1.50 12.88
C LYS A 34 -4.15 -2.57 12.42
N HIS A 35 -4.74 -2.40 11.23
CA HIS A 35 -5.76 -3.31 10.73
C HIS A 35 -5.12 -4.62 10.24
N PRO A 36 -5.57 -5.79 10.74
CA PRO A 36 -5.07 -7.08 10.27
C PRO A 36 -5.22 -7.25 8.75
N GLY A 37 -4.15 -7.70 8.10
CA GLY A 37 -4.13 -7.95 6.65
C GLY A 37 -3.99 -6.70 5.78
N PHE A 38 -3.86 -5.50 6.35
CA PHE A 38 -3.39 -4.33 5.61
C PHE A 38 -1.88 -4.47 5.32
N LEU A 39 -1.47 -4.16 4.09
CA LEU A 39 -0.06 -4.24 3.69
C LEU A 39 0.48 -2.89 3.23
N HIS A 40 -0.27 -2.21 2.37
CA HIS A 40 0.21 -0.99 1.75
C HIS A 40 -0.94 -0.09 1.30
N LEU A 41 -0.71 1.23 1.34
CA LEU A 41 -1.56 2.21 0.66
C LEU A 41 -0.69 3.32 0.08
N THR A 42 -0.95 3.67 -1.19
CA THR A 42 -0.40 4.88 -1.80
C THR A 42 -1.52 5.77 -2.35
N TRP A 43 -1.36 7.08 -2.15
CA TRP A 43 -2.25 8.12 -2.66
C TRP A 43 -1.48 9.11 -3.53
N TRP A 44 -2.00 9.52 -4.67
CA TRP A 44 -1.35 10.49 -5.56
C TRP A 44 -2.33 11.27 -6.44
N ASP A 45 -1.92 12.46 -6.83
CA ASP A 45 -2.67 13.34 -7.74
C ASP A 45 -2.52 12.85 -9.19
N HIS A 46 -3.57 12.99 -10.01
CA HIS A 46 -3.46 12.66 -11.44
C HIS A 46 -2.59 13.70 -12.16
N PRO A 47 -1.62 13.30 -13.00
CA PRO A 47 -0.64 14.22 -13.60
C PRO A 47 -1.28 15.26 -14.52
N ASP A 48 -2.35 14.89 -15.25
CA ASP A 48 -2.99 15.76 -16.24
C ASP A 48 -4.30 16.40 -15.74
N ASP A 49 -4.83 15.96 -14.59
CA ASP A 49 -6.10 16.46 -14.07
C ASP A 49 -6.01 16.63 -12.55
N PRO A 50 -5.69 17.85 -12.07
CA PRO A 50 -5.45 18.10 -10.65
C PRO A 50 -6.71 17.98 -9.78
N THR A 51 -7.88 17.71 -10.38
CA THR A 51 -9.12 17.45 -9.65
C THR A 51 -9.31 15.98 -9.30
N TRP A 52 -8.46 15.09 -9.84
CA TRP A 52 -8.49 13.67 -9.54
C TRP A 52 -7.36 13.24 -8.62
N PHE A 53 -7.74 12.35 -7.72
CA PHE A 53 -6.84 11.70 -6.80
C PHE A 53 -7.01 10.20 -6.92
N ASN A 54 -5.90 9.49 -6.95
CA ASN A 54 -5.86 8.04 -7.02
C ASN A 54 -5.36 7.48 -5.70
N GLU A 55 -5.88 6.34 -5.34
CA GLU A 55 -5.46 5.52 -4.23
C GLU A 55 -5.31 4.08 -4.71
N VAL A 56 -4.32 3.39 -4.17
CA VAL A 56 -4.24 1.94 -4.26
C VAL A 56 -3.87 1.40 -2.90
N SER A 57 -4.60 0.40 -2.43
CA SER A 57 -4.31 -0.34 -1.22
C SER A 57 -4.17 -1.83 -1.49
N PHE A 58 -3.28 -2.45 -0.71
CA PHE A 58 -2.86 -3.83 -0.85
C PHE A 58 -3.23 -4.56 0.44
N TRP A 59 -3.82 -5.73 0.27
CA TRP A 59 -4.43 -6.49 1.33
C TRP A 59 -4.03 -7.95 1.21
N SER A 60 -3.85 -8.62 2.35
CA SER A 60 -3.54 -10.04 2.39
C SER A 60 -4.67 -10.91 1.83
N SER A 61 -5.90 -10.39 1.80
CA SER A 61 -7.07 -11.04 1.18
C SER A 61 -8.23 -10.05 0.95
N LYS A 62 -9.24 -10.49 0.19
CA LYS A 62 -10.49 -9.75 -0.01
C LYS A 62 -11.25 -9.54 1.30
N GLU A 63 -11.19 -10.52 2.21
CA GLU A 63 -11.85 -10.47 3.52
C GLU A 63 -11.22 -9.39 4.40
N ALA A 64 -9.89 -9.23 4.36
CA ALA A 64 -9.21 -8.16 5.10
C ALA A 64 -9.66 -6.76 4.64
N LEU A 65 -9.74 -6.52 3.32
CA LEU A 65 -10.30 -5.28 2.77
C LEU A 65 -11.77 -5.10 3.18
N THR A 66 -12.57 -6.16 3.07
CA THR A 66 -14.00 -6.10 3.40
C THR A 66 -14.20 -5.76 4.88
N SER A 67 -13.38 -6.34 5.76
CA SER A 67 -13.34 -6.01 7.18
C SER A 67 -13.05 -4.53 7.41
N TRP A 68 -12.06 -3.98 6.71
CA TRP A 68 -11.76 -2.54 6.79
C TRP A 68 -12.92 -1.67 6.32
N HIS A 69 -13.59 -2.02 5.21
CA HIS A 69 -14.78 -1.31 4.75
C HIS A 69 -15.96 -1.39 5.74
N MET A 70 -15.96 -2.40 6.62
CA MET A 70 -16.98 -2.58 7.65
C MET A 70 -16.62 -1.93 8.98
N ASP A 71 -15.36 -1.54 9.17
CA ASP A 71 -14.84 -0.91 10.38
C ASP A 71 -15.59 0.39 10.71
N THR A 72 -15.93 0.55 12.00
CA THR A 72 -16.73 1.68 12.48
C THR A 72 -16.00 3.00 12.33
N TYR A 73 -14.70 3.04 12.60
CA TYR A 73 -13.90 4.25 12.45
C TYR A 73 -13.80 4.62 10.96
N HIS A 74 -13.51 3.65 10.09
CA HIS A 74 -13.46 3.88 8.65
C HIS A 74 -14.79 4.43 8.10
N LYS A 75 -15.93 3.87 8.52
CA LYS A 75 -17.26 4.36 8.12
C LYS A 75 -17.48 5.82 8.53
N HIS A 76 -17.19 6.16 9.79
CA HIS A 76 -17.34 7.54 10.25
C HIS A 76 -16.38 8.50 9.55
N ALA A 77 -15.12 8.09 9.32
CA ALA A 77 -14.16 8.88 8.56
C ALA A 77 -14.64 9.11 7.11
N LYS A 78 -15.16 8.07 6.45
CA LYS A 78 -15.72 8.16 5.09
C LYS A 78 -16.97 9.04 5.05
N GLU A 79 -17.89 8.89 6.00
CA GLU A 79 -19.07 9.76 6.12
C GLU A 79 -18.70 11.23 6.31
N TRP A 80 -17.72 11.51 7.18
CA TRP A 80 -17.25 12.88 7.38
C TRP A 80 -16.61 13.45 6.12
N ALA A 81 -15.75 12.68 5.45
CA ALA A 81 -15.13 13.08 4.18
C ALA A 81 -16.18 13.32 3.08
N ALA A 82 -17.20 12.46 3.01
CA ALA A 82 -18.29 12.57 2.04
C ALA A 82 -19.14 13.83 2.23
N ARG A 83 -19.31 14.31 3.48
CA ARG A 83 -19.98 15.60 3.75
C ARG A 83 -19.24 16.82 3.20
N GLY A 84 -17.94 16.67 2.93
CA GLY A 84 -17.12 17.71 2.35
C GLY A 84 -17.29 17.83 0.85
N ALA A 85 -17.19 16.71 0.10
CA ALA A 85 -16.85 16.90 -1.29
C ALA A 85 -16.87 15.73 -2.28
N ILE A 86 -17.22 14.48 -1.98
CA ILE A 86 -16.93 13.45 -3.00
C ILE A 86 -17.91 13.55 -4.19
N MET A 87 -17.41 13.93 -5.38
CA MET A 87 -18.19 14.09 -6.62
C MET A 87 -18.26 12.79 -7.42
N GLU A 88 -17.18 12.01 -7.41
CA GLU A 88 -17.05 10.75 -8.13
C GLU A 88 -16.12 9.82 -7.34
N ASP A 89 -16.49 8.55 -7.19
CA ASP A 89 -15.72 7.48 -6.51
C ASP A 89 -15.76 6.22 -7.40
N ILE A 90 -14.62 5.86 -7.99
CA ILE A 90 -14.47 4.68 -8.84
C ILE A 90 -13.59 3.67 -8.11
N ILE A 91 -14.11 2.47 -7.88
CA ILE A 91 -13.38 1.40 -7.20
C ILE A 91 -13.18 0.23 -8.15
N THR A 92 -11.93 -0.18 -8.34
CA THR A 92 -11.56 -1.36 -9.13
C THR A 92 -10.71 -2.28 -8.28
N ASN A 93 -11.02 -3.58 -8.30
CA ASN A 93 -10.29 -4.57 -7.51
C ASN A 93 -9.67 -5.66 -8.37
N PHE A 94 -8.51 -6.14 -7.98
CA PHE A 94 -7.76 -7.17 -8.70
C PHE A 94 -6.87 -7.96 -7.75
N GLU A 95 -6.46 -9.15 -8.16
CA GLU A 95 -5.54 -9.99 -7.40
C GLU A 95 -4.17 -10.01 -8.10
N LEU A 96 -3.12 -9.65 -7.35
CA LEU A 96 -1.76 -9.86 -7.80
C LEU A 96 -1.35 -11.30 -7.47
N THR A 97 -1.03 -12.03 -8.53
CA THR A 97 -0.50 -13.39 -8.47
C THR A 97 0.83 -13.48 -9.20
N SER A 98 1.71 -14.39 -8.77
CA SER A 98 2.96 -14.72 -9.47
C SER A 98 3.96 -13.56 -9.56
N THR A 99 3.99 -12.66 -8.59
CA THR A 99 4.97 -11.58 -8.50
C THR A 99 6.38 -12.13 -8.35
N ARG A 100 7.33 -11.56 -9.09
CA ARG A 100 8.75 -11.93 -9.06
C ARG A 100 9.62 -10.74 -8.72
N LEU A 101 10.75 -11.03 -8.09
CA LEU A 101 11.77 -10.06 -7.74
C LEU A 101 13.04 -10.40 -8.51
N LEU A 102 13.38 -9.51 -9.44
CA LEU A 102 14.60 -9.59 -10.22
C LEU A 102 15.59 -8.55 -9.70
N ARG A 103 16.78 -8.97 -9.29
CA ARG A 103 17.84 -8.06 -8.85
C ARG A 103 19.16 -8.42 -9.50
N VAL A 104 19.86 -7.38 -9.96
CA VAL A 104 21.26 -7.48 -10.36
C VAL A 104 22.07 -6.66 -9.37
N CYS A 105 23.05 -7.28 -8.70
CA CYS A 105 23.95 -6.54 -7.83
C CYS A 105 24.92 -5.70 -8.67
N PRO A 106 24.97 -4.37 -8.49
CA PRO A 106 25.84 -3.51 -9.28
C PRO A 106 27.33 -3.72 -8.98
N CYS A 107 27.68 -4.22 -7.79
CA CYS A 107 29.08 -4.41 -7.40
C CYS A 107 29.70 -5.71 -7.93
N CYS A 108 28.94 -6.80 -8.01
CA CYS A 108 29.48 -8.13 -8.34
C CYS A 108 28.75 -8.85 -9.47
N GLY A 109 27.77 -8.21 -10.10
CA GLY A 109 26.97 -8.75 -11.20
C GLY A 109 26.05 -9.91 -10.82
N ASN A 110 25.91 -10.22 -9.52
CA ASN A 110 25.08 -11.34 -9.08
C ASN A 110 23.62 -11.10 -9.44
N PHE A 111 23.08 -11.94 -10.30
CA PHE A 111 21.66 -11.95 -10.67
C PHE A 111 20.89 -12.87 -9.72
N ASN A 112 19.79 -12.37 -9.17
CA ASN A 112 18.83 -13.13 -8.40
C ASN A 112 17.46 -12.95 -9.02
N ASP A 113 16.79 -14.08 -9.26
CA ASP A 113 15.43 -14.12 -9.75
C ASP A 113 14.65 -15.12 -8.90
N ARG A 114 13.70 -14.61 -8.12
CA ARG A 114 12.91 -15.40 -7.18
C ARG A 114 11.48 -14.93 -7.10
N ALA A 115 10.62 -15.78 -6.55
CA ALA A 115 9.28 -15.37 -6.13
C ALA A 115 9.39 -14.21 -5.14
N PHE A 116 8.51 -13.21 -5.29
CA PHE A 116 8.47 -12.05 -4.41
C PHE A 116 7.29 -12.16 -3.46
N ASP A 117 7.58 -12.21 -2.16
CA ASP A 117 6.56 -12.18 -1.13
C ASP A 117 6.21 -10.73 -0.78
N LEU A 118 5.17 -10.21 -1.43
CA LEU A 118 4.64 -8.86 -1.19
C LEU A 118 4.14 -8.67 0.25
N ALA A 119 3.79 -9.74 0.98
CA ALA A 119 3.40 -9.62 2.38
C ALA A 119 4.59 -9.27 3.29
N ARG A 120 5.82 -9.37 2.77
CA ARG A 120 7.08 -9.07 3.46
C ARG A 120 7.93 -8.11 2.63
N GLU A 121 7.30 -7.21 1.88
CA GLU A 121 7.97 -6.34 0.91
C GLU A 121 9.16 -5.60 1.53
N GLN A 122 8.99 -4.96 2.69
CA GLN A 122 10.05 -4.16 3.29
C GLN A 122 11.23 -5.04 3.70
N GLN A 123 10.95 -6.18 4.34
CA GLN A 123 11.97 -7.15 4.71
C GLN A 123 12.70 -7.76 3.50
N GLU A 124 11.95 -8.12 2.46
CA GLU A 124 12.50 -8.68 1.23
C GLU A 124 13.43 -7.65 0.58
N LEU A 125 12.97 -6.42 0.36
CA LEU A 125 13.76 -5.32 -0.23
C LEU A 125 15.01 -5.00 0.59
N ALA A 126 14.95 -5.10 1.92
CA ALA A 126 16.09 -4.85 2.82
C ALA A 126 17.23 -5.88 2.69
N THR A 127 16.96 -7.05 2.09
CA THR A 127 17.95 -8.14 1.99
C THR A 127 19.16 -7.71 1.14
N PRO A 128 20.39 -7.69 1.70
CA PRO A 128 21.60 -7.36 0.95
C PRO A 128 21.96 -8.41 -0.12
N CYS A 129 22.87 -8.06 -1.02
CA CYS A 129 23.45 -9.03 -1.95
C CYS A 129 24.13 -10.18 -1.20
N GLN A 130 23.64 -11.41 -1.38
CA GLN A 130 24.18 -12.61 -0.72
C GLN A 130 25.64 -12.92 -1.08
N LYS A 131 26.14 -12.41 -2.22
CA LYS A 131 27.51 -12.66 -2.69
C LYS A 131 28.55 -11.68 -2.13
N CYS A 132 28.19 -10.40 -1.97
CA CYS A 132 29.18 -9.35 -1.64
C CYS A 132 28.71 -8.36 -0.56
N GLY A 133 27.53 -8.56 0.04
CA GLY A 133 27.01 -7.69 1.10
C GLY A 133 26.56 -6.30 0.66
N PHE A 134 26.46 -6.02 -0.65
CA PHE A 134 25.95 -4.74 -1.14
C PHE A 134 24.51 -4.52 -0.65
N HIS A 135 24.25 -3.38 0.00
CA HIS A 135 22.93 -2.99 0.45
C HIS A 135 22.23 -2.24 -0.67
N PHE A 136 21.08 -2.76 -1.12
CA PHE A 136 20.28 -2.09 -2.13
C PHE A 136 19.65 -0.83 -1.54
N PRO A 137 19.56 0.28 -2.29
CA PRO A 137 18.92 1.49 -1.82
C PRO A 137 17.43 1.22 -1.56
N MET A 138 16.98 1.56 -0.36
CA MET A 138 15.56 1.60 -0.01
C MET A 138 15.20 3.04 0.32
N LEU A 139 14.05 3.50 -0.18
CA LEU A 139 13.52 4.79 0.22
C LEU A 139 13.06 4.68 1.68
N ALA A 140 13.65 5.48 2.57
CA ALA A 140 13.17 5.59 3.95
C ALA A 140 11.77 6.23 3.98
N GLU A 141 11.01 6.03 5.06
CA GLU A 141 9.80 6.84 5.28
C GLU A 141 10.20 8.33 5.28
N THR A 142 9.62 9.11 4.36
CA THR A 142 9.83 10.56 4.31
C THR A 142 8.53 11.30 4.64
N PRO A 143 8.59 12.53 5.18
CA PRO A 143 7.39 13.35 5.41
C PRO A 143 6.57 13.60 4.14
N ASN A 144 7.21 13.54 2.96
CA ASN A 144 6.59 13.76 1.66
C ASN A 144 6.10 12.45 1.00
N SER A 145 6.30 11.31 1.66
CA SER A 145 5.79 10.03 1.19
C SER A 145 4.33 9.85 1.63
N THR A 146 3.42 9.93 0.67
CA THR A 146 2.02 9.52 0.85
C THR A 146 1.84 8.00 0.86
N ALA A 147 2.90 7.26 0.58
CA ALA A 147 2.94 5.81 0.62
C ALA A 147 3.15 5.30 2.06
N VAL A 148 2.27 4.40 2.51
CA VAL A 148 2.30 3.74 3.83
C VAL A 148 2.55 2.25 3.62
N TYR A 149 3.57 1.70 4.25
CA TYR A 149 3.97 0.30 4.10
C TYR A 149 3.95 -0.42 5.45
N GLN A 150 3.59 -1.70 5.41
CA GLN A 150 3.64 -2.61 6.55
C GLN A 150 3.71 -4.06 6.08
N ASP A 151 4.64 -4.83 6.64
CA ASP A 151 4.67 -6.28 6.45
C ASP A 151 3.54 -6.96 7.26
N ALA A 152 2.96 -8.02 6.71
CA ALA A 152 1.84 -8.74 7.33
C ALA A 152 2.25 -9.36 8.69
N PRO A 153 1.44 -9.21 9.76
CA PRO A 153 1.67 -9.89 11.03
C PRO A 153 1.57 -11.41 10.87
N GLY A 154 2.61 -12.16 11.27
CA GLY A 154 2.61 -13.62 11.26
C GLY A 154 3.20 -14.30 10.03
N ALA A 155 3.79 -13.56 9.08
CA ALA A 155 4.54 -14.13 7.95
C ALA A 155 5.91 -14.76 8.35
N VAL A 156 6.09 -15.08 9.64
CA VAL A 156 7.28 -15.75 10.18
C VAL A 156 7.15 -17.25 9.91
N GLY A 157 7.81 -17.71 8.84
CA GLY A 157 8.22 -19.10 8.68
C GLY A 157 7.34 -19.99 7.80
N SER A 158 7.72 -20.13 6.53
CA SER A 158 7.49 -21.36 5.76
C SER A 158 8.68 -21.74 4.87
N ALA A 159 9.85 -21.13 5.07
CA ALA A 159 11.05 -21.40 4.27
C ALA A 159 12.04 -22.41 4.93
N LEU A 160 11.60 -23.15 5.95
CA LEU A 160 12.39 -24.20 6.60
C LEU A 160 11.51 -25.46 6.76
N GLU A 161 10.98 -25.98 5.66
CA GLU A 161 10.47 -27.35 5.55
C GLU A 161 10.26 -27.70 4.07
N ARG A 162 11.37 -28.04 3.40
CA ARG A 162 11.47 -29.02 2.30
C ARG A 162 12.93 -29.21 1.90
#